data_AF-A0A6B0ZRM0-F1
#
_entry.id   AF-A0A6B0ZRM0-F1
#
_cell.length_a   1.000
_cell.length_b   1.000
_cell.length_c   1.000
_cell.angle_alpha   90.00
_cell.angle_beta   90.00
_cell.angle_gamma   90.00
#
_symmetry.space_group_name_H-M   'P 1'
#
loop_
_entity.id
_entity.type
_entity.pdbx_description
1 polymer ?
#
loop_
_entity_poly.entity_id
_entity_poly.type
_entity_poly.pdbx_seq_one_letter_code
_entity_poly.pdbx_strand_id
1 'polypeptide(L)'
;MLAESPVAAEAFDKLTAEIEARQHTLAQVRRARQLTQAVIGTNLDMDQSAVSRLEHRSDILLSTLRSFIQATGGDLHLIATYPDSPPVSLQIGPTPADTGNQRQREATIAPRGRR
;
A
#
# COMPACT_ATOMS: atom_id res chain seq x y z
N MET A 1 -10.07 28.61 -13.43
CA MET A 1 -11.26 28.25 -12.63
C MET A 1 -11.58 26.81 -12.98
N LEU A 2 -11.07 25.85 -12.20
CA LEU A 2 -11.34 24.42 -12.43
C LEU A 2 -12.77 24.17 -11.94
N ALA A 3 -13.63 23.67 -12.81
CA ALA A 3 -15.01 23.37 -12.48
C ALA A 3 -15.05 22.15 -11.54
N GLU A 4 -15.48 22.36 -10.30
CA GLU A 4 -15.88 21.28 -9.40
C GLU A 4 -17.11 20.61 -10.02
N SER A 5 -16.93 19.40 -10.54
CA SER A 5 -18.05 18.61 -11.05
C SER A 5 -18.78 17.96 -9.87
N PRO A 6 -20.10 18.17 -9.69
CA PRO A 6 -20.87 17.59 -8.59
C PRO A 6 -20.86 16.04 -8.60
N VAL A 7 -20.57 15.44 -9.75
CA VAL A 7 -20.43 13.98 -9.91
C VAL A 7 -19.21 13.44 -9.17
N ALA A 8 -18.15 14.24 -9.01
CA ALA A 8 -16.93 13.82 -8.31
C ALA A 8 -17.11 13.77 -6.79
N ALA A 9 -17.89 14.70 -6.21
CA ALA A 9 -18.13 14.78 -4.77
C ALA A 9 -18.99 13.62 -4.26
N GLU A 10 -20.09 13.29 -4.95
CA GLU A 10 -20.95 12.18 -4.54
C GLU A 10 -20.24 10.81 -4.66
N ALA A 11 -19.38 10.65 -5.67
CA ALA A 11 -18.54 9.46 -5.81
C ALA A 11 -17.49 9.34 -4.71
N PHE A 12 -16.90 10.47 -4.27
CA PHE A 12 -15.95 10.54 -3.18
C PHE A 12 -16.58 10.15 -1.84
N ASP A 13 -17.73 10.74 -1.50
CA ASP A 13 -18.42 10.47 -0.24
C ASP A 13 -18.81 8.99 -0.14
N LYS A 14 -19.32 8.44 -1.25
CA LYS A 14 -19.70 7.03 -1.32
C LYS A 14 -18.52 6.09 -1.11
N LEU A 15 -17.36 6.36 -1.74
CA LEU A 15 -16.18 5.52 -1.54
C LEU A 15 -15.63 5.66 -0.11
N THR A 16 -15.59 6.88 0.43
CA THR A 16 -15.06 7.11 1.78
C THR A 16 -15.89 6.35 2.81
N ALA A 17 -17.22 6.44 2.74
CA ALA A 17 -18.12 5.65 3.57
C ALA A 17 -17.91 4.13 3.37
N GLU A 18 -17.64 3.70 2.14
CA GLU A 18 -17.37 2.30 1.82
C GLU A 18 -16.05 1.79 2.42
N ILE A 19 -15.00 2.61 2.42
CA ILE A 19 -13.70 2.32 3.05
C ILE A 19 -13.88 2.26 4.56
N GLU A 20 -14.51 3.27 5.17
CA GLU A 20 -14.76 3.36 6.61
C GLU A 20 -15.56 2.15 7.12
N ALA A 21 -16.61 1.76 6.42
CA ALA A 21 -17.42 0.60 6.77
C ALA A 21 -16.64 -0.73 6.73
N ARG A 22 -15.51 -0.78 6.00
CA ARG A 22 -14.66 -1.96 5.85
C ARG A 22 -13.31 -1.84 6.54
N GLN A 23 -13.14 -0.85 7.42
CA GLN A 23 -11.92 -0.72 8.21
C GLN A 23 -11.81 -1.88 9.21
N HIS A 24 -10.68 -2.58 9.15
CA HIS A 24 -10.35 -3.67 10.04
C HIS A 24 -8.90 -3.55 10.53
N THR A 25 -8.69 -3.83 11.80
CA THR A 25 -7.35 -4.01 12.38
C THR A 25 -6.71 -5.30 11.83
N LEU A 26 -5.38 -5.40 11.87
CA LEU A 26 -4.67 -6.62 11.46
C LEU A 26 -5.16 -7.87 12.21
N ALA A 27 -5.46 -7.72 13.50
CA ALA A 27 -6.02 -8.79 14.31
C ALA A 27 -7.42 -9.21 13.84
N GLN A 28 -8.27 -8.26 13.38
CA GLN A 28 -9.57 -8.57 12.80
C GLN A 28 -9.42 -9.28 11.44
N VAL A 29 -8.52 -8.82 10.58
CA VAL A 29 -8.21 -9.48 9.29
C VAL A 29 -7.76 -10.93 9.53
N ARG A 30 -6.81 -11.15 10.44
CA ARG A 30 -6.31 -12.49 10.78
C ARG A 30 -7.43 -13.40 11.32
N ARG A 31 -8.26 -12.90 12.24
CA ARG A 31 -9.39 -13.67 12.81
C ARG A 31 -10.44 -14.00 11.76
N ALA A 32 -10.75 -13.08 10.85
CA ALA A 32 -11.68 -13.33 9.75
C ALA A 32 -11.20 -14.45 8.82
N ARG A 33 -9.88 -14.62 8.69
CA ARG A 33 -9.24 -15.72 7.95
C ARG A 33 -9.02 -16.99 8.80
N GLN A 34 -9.47 -17.01 10.06
CA GLN A 34 -9.32 -18.14 10.99
C GLN A 34 -7.86 -18.55 11.24
N LEU A 35 -6.92 -17.60 11.13
CA LEU A 35 -5.50 -17.84 11.33
C LEU A 35 -5.09 -17.53 12.78
N THR A 36 -4.16 -18.31 13.34
CA THR A 36 -3.54 -17.99 14.63
C THR A 36 -2.37 -17.03 14.45
N GLN A 37 -1.96 -16.33 15.52
CA GLN A 37 -0.76 -15.50 15.48
C GLN A 37 0.50 -16.33 15.19
N ALA A 38 0.54 -17.60 15.63
CA ALA A 38 1.65 -18.50 15.35
C ALA A 38 1.76 -18.82 13.85
N VAL A 39 0.63 -19.05 13.16
CA VAL A 39 0.62 -19.31 11.71
C VAL A 39 1.13 -18.10 10.92
N ILE A 40 0.69 -16.89 11.28
CA ILE A 40 1.21 -15.66 10.67
C ILE A 40 2.69 -15.46 11.00
N GLY A 41 3.10 -15.79 12.23
CA GLY A 41 4.50 -15.72 12.66
C GLY A 41 5.41 -16.59 11.79
N THR A 42 5.01 -17.84 11.53
CA THR A 42 5.74 -18.73 10.62
C THR A 42 5.90 -18.12 9.22
N ASN A 43 4.86 -17.49 8.68
CA ASN A 43 4.91 -16.90 7.34
C ASN A 43 5.77 -15.62 7.27
N LEU A 44 5.94 -14.93 8.40
CA LEU A 44 6.70 -13.67 8.50
C LEU A 44 8.08 -13.84 9.13
N ASP A 45 8.49 -15.07 9.46
CA ASP A 45 9.69 -15.38 10.25
C ASP A 45 9.75 -14.59 11.58
N MET A 46 8.61 -14.61 12.29
CA MET A 46 8.40 -13.89 13.54
C MET A 46 7.83 -14.83 14.61
N ASP A 47 8.21 -14.61 15.87
CA ASP A 47 7.54 -15.26 16.99
C ASP A 47 6.12 -14.71 17.22
N GLN A 48 5.28 -15.46 17.92
CA GLN A 48 3.90 -15.07 18.20
C GLN A 48 3.80 -13.75 19.00
N SER A 49 4.77 -13.46 19.87
CA SER A 49 4.81 -12.21 20.64
C SER A 49 5.09 -11.00 19.73
N ALA A 50 5.93 -11.18 18.71
CA ALA A 50 6.25 -10.18 17.70
C ALA A 50 5.05 -9.90 16.80
N VAL A 51 4.30 -10.94 16.41
CA VAL A 51 3.02 -10.77 15.70
C VAL A 51 2.00 -10.03 16.55
N SER A 52 1.89 -10.36 17.84
CA SER A 52 1.00 -9.63 18.75
C SER A 52 1.36 -8.14 18.85
N ARG A 53 2.66 -7.81 18.98
CA ARG A 53 3.12 -6.41 18.96
C ARG A 53 2.82 -5.74 17.61
N LEU A 54 3.03 -6.44 16.50
CA LEU A 54 2.74 -5.93 15.16
C LEU A 54 1.26 -5.55 15.01
N GLU A 55 0.34 -6.38 15.51
CA GLU A 55 -1.11 -6.12 15.46
C GLU A 55 -1.56 -4.88 16.27
N HIS A 56 -0.76 -4.42 17.23
CA HIS A 56 -1.09 -3.30 18.12
C HIS A 56 -0.27 -2.03 17.83
N ARG A 57 0.69 -2.07 16.90
CA ARG A 57 1.50 -0.89 16.55
C ARG A 57 0.67 0.11 15.75
N SER A 58 0.87 1.39 16.04
CA SER A 58 0.28 2.51 15.31
C SER A 58 1.07 2.92 14.06
N ASP A 59 2.30 2.43 13.91
CA ASP A 59 3.16 2.68 12.75
C ASP A 59 3.86 1.38 12.33
N ILE A 60 3.78 1.06 11.03
CA ILE A 60 4.26 -0.19 10.43
C ILE A 60 4.82 0.15 9.05
N LEU A 61 6.02 -0.38 8.74
CA LEU A 61 6.57 -0.29 7.39
C LEU A 61 5.61 -0.91 6.37
N LEU A 62 5.39 -0.21 5.26
CA LEU A 62 4.49 -0.70 4.20
C LEU A 62 4.91 -2.07 3.65
N SER A 63 6.21 -2.37 3.62
CA SER A 63 6.73 -3.69 3.26
C SER A 63 6.23 -4.76 4.22
N THR A 64 6.28 -4.51 5.53
CA THR A 64 5.76 -5.42 6.56
C THR A 64 4.25 -5.59 6.44
N LEU A 65 3.50 -4.50 6.19
CA LEU A 65 2.06 -4.57 5.97
C LEU A 65 1.72 -5.42 4.73
N ARG A 66 2.47 -5.26 3.63
CA ARG A 66 2.31 -6.07 2.43
C ARG A 66 2.55 -7.54 2.72
N SER A 67 3.66 -7.88 3.38
CA SER A 67 3.96 -9.28 3.76
C SER A 67 2.87 -9.86 4.66
N PHE A 68 2.34 -9.08 5.60
CA PHE A 68 1.25 -9.53 6.46
C PHE A 68 -0.01 -9.87 5.66
N ILE A 69 -0.44 -8.97 4.76
CA ILE A 69 -1.62 -9.20 3.92
C ILE A 69 -1.41 -10.41 3.00
N GLN A 70 -0.22 -10.57 2.43
CA GLN A 70 0.14 -11.76 1.65
C GLN A 70 0.10 -13.05 2.49
N ALA A 71 0.59 -13.02 3.73
CA ALA A 71 0.52 -14.16 4.65
C ALA A 71 -0.91 -14.55 5.03
N THR A 72 -1.87 -13.63 4.90
CA THR A 72 -3.31 -13.90 5.04
C THR A 72 -3.99 -14.34 3.74
N GLY A 73 -3.24 -14.41 2.64
CA GLY A 73 -3.73 -14.78 1.31
C GLY A 73 -4.40 -13.66 0.54
N GLY A 74 -3.95 -12.40 0.74
CA GLY A 74 -4.49 -11.24 0.03
C GLY A 74 -3.42 -10.39 -0.65
N ASP A 75 -3.88 -9.42 -1.44
CA ASP A 75 -3.06 -8.41 -2.10
C ASP A 75 -3.32 -7.02 -1.50
N LEU A 76 -2.25 -6.28 -1.23
CA LEU A 76 -2.34 -4.93 -0.68
C LEU A 76 -2.35 -3.89 -1.80
N HIS A 77 -3.47 -3.18 -1.91
CA HIS A 77 -3.66 -1.99 -2.73
C HIS A 77 -3.76 -0.75 -1.84
N LEU A 78 -3.09 0.34 -2.24
CA LEU A 78 -3.17 1.64 -1.57
C LEU A 78 -4.01 2.56 -2.44
N ILE A 79 -4.99 3.23 -1.83
CA ILE A 79 -5.86 4.19 -2.51
C ILE A 79 -5.67 5.54 -1.82
N ALA A 80 -5.37 6.56 -2.61
CA ALA A 80 -5.38 7.95 -2.17
C ALA A 80 -6.69 8.61 -2.62
N THR A 81 -7.31 9.35 -1.72
CA THR A 81 -8.55 10.09 -1.96
C THR A 81 -8.25 11.58 -1.87
N TYR A 82 -8.79 12.36 -2.81
CA TYR A 82 -8.63 13.81 -2.84
C TYR A 82 -10.03 14.45 -2.99
N PRO A 83 -10.27 15.63 -2.38
CA PRO A 83 -11.55 16.33 -2.54
C PRO A 83 -11.88 16.66 -4.00
N ASP A 84 -10.85 16.98 -4.79
CA ASP A 84 -11.02 17.56 -6.14
C ASP A 84 -10.82 16.55 -7.28
N SER A 85 -10.62 15.26 -6.97
CA SER A 85 -10.32 14.26 -8.01
C SER A 85 -10.78 12.85 -7.65
N PRO A 86 -11.07 12.01 -8.65
CA PRO A 86 -11.38 10.60 -8.40
C PRO A 86 -10.26 9.89 -7.61
N PRO A 87 -10.61 8.86 -6.83
CA PRO A 87 -9.65 8.06 -6.08
C PRO A 87 -8.52 7.51 -6.95
N VAL A 88 -7.28 7.66 -6.49
CA VAL A 88 -6.08 7.26 -7.23
C VAL A 88 -5.46 6.03 -6.56
N SER A 89 -5.31 4.95 -7.32
CA SER A 89 -4.53 3.80 -6.87
C SER A 89 -3.04 4.16 -6.86
N LEU A 90 -2.41 4.06 -5.69
CA LEU A 90 -0.99 4.30 -5.54
C LEU A 90 -0.19 3.03 -5.85
N GLN A 91 0.93 3.22 -6.54
CA GLN A 91 2.00 2.24 -6.68
C GLN A 91 3.23 2.82 -5.98
N ILE A 92 3.78 2.11 -5.00
CA ILE A 92 4.97 2.55 -4.27
C ILE A 92 6.16 1.71 -4.73
N GLY A 93 7.14 2.38 -5.32
CA GLY A 93 8.33 1.78 -5.93
C GLY A 93 8.51 2.28 -7.37
N PRO A 94 9.69 2.03 -7.97
CA PRO A 94 9.93 2.39 -9.36
C PRO A 94 9.00 1.59 -10.26
N THR A 95 8.29 2.28 -11.15
CA THR A 95 7.55 1.58 -12.20
C THR A 95 8.54 1.02 -13.24
N PRO A 96 8.19 -0.05 -13.97
CA PRO A 96 9.00 -0.51 -15.10
C PRO A 96 9.26 0.62 -16.12
N ALA A 97 8.33 1.57 -16.23
CA ALA A 97 8.47 2.77 -17.05
C ALA A 97 9.55 3.75 -16.53
N ASP A 98 9.71 3.90 -15.21
CA ASP A 98 10.78 4.73 -14.61
C ASP A 98 12.18 4.13 -14.83
N THR A 99 12.28 2.80 -14.80
CA THR A 99 13.57 2.10 -14.88
C THR A 99 14.23 2.28 -16.25
N GLY A 100 13.44 2.35 -17.33
CA GLY A 100 13.93 2.62 -18.68
C GLY A 100 14.45 4.05 -18.87
N ASN A 101 13.82 5.03 -18.20
CA ASN A 101 14.19 6.44 -18.29
C ASN A 101 15.46 6.76 -17.49
N GLN A 102 15.70 6.04 -16.39
CA GLN A 102 16.87 6.25 -15.53
C GLN A 102 18.19 5.79 -16.17
N ARG A 103 18.19 4.62 -16.84
CA ARG A 103 19.37 4.16 -17.61
C ARG A 103 19.72 5.08 -18.77
N GLN A 104 18.71 5.68 -19.43
CA GLN A 104 18.93 6.61 -20.54
C GLN A 104 19.49 7.96 -20.06
N ARG A 105 19.06 8.45 -18.89
CA ARG A 105 19.60 9.66 -18.27
C ARG A 105 21.04 9.48 -17.80
N GLU A 106 21.36 8.34 -17.17
CA GLU A 106 22.74 8.02 -16.74
C GLU A 106 23.69 7.86 -17.93
N ALA A 107 23.24 7.25 -19.04
CA ALA A 107 24.03 7.15 -20.27
C ALA A 107 24.24 8.51 -20.97
N THR A 108 23.39 9.50 -20.71
CA THR A 108 23.48 10.86 -21.30
C THR A 108 24.43 11.77 -20.51
N ILE A 109 24.68 11.48 -19.23
CA ILE A 109 25.48 12.33 -18.32
C ILE A 109 26.95 11.88 -18.21
N ALA A 110 27.31 10.70 -18.73
CA ALA A 110 28.70 10.25 -18.74
C ALA A 110 29.60 11.23 -19.54
N PRO A 111 30.61 11.88 -18.91
CA PRO A 111 31.49 12.77 -19.65
C PRO A 111 32.33 11.95 -20.63
N ARG A 112 32.38 12.40 -21.88
CA ARG A 112 33.40 11.96 -22.84
C ARG A 112 34.77 12.26 -22.25
N GLY A 113 35.39 11.26 -21.63
CA GLY A 113 36.79 11.29 -21.25
C GLY A 113 37.63 11.64 -22.47
N ARG A 114 38.30 12.79 -22.39
CA ARG A 114 39.34 13.20 -23.33
C ARG A 114 40.50 12.22 -23.23
N ARG A 115 41.05 11.92 -24.40
CA ARG A 115 42.36 11.30 -24.62
C ARG A 115 43.48 12.06 -23.91
#